data_AF-A0A6P5TRW8-F1
#
_entry.id   AF-A0A6P5TRW8-F1
#
_cell.length_a   1.000
_cell.length_b   1.000
_cell.length_c   1.000
_cell.angle_alpha   90.00
_cell.angle_beta   90.00
_cell.angle_gamma   90.00
#
_symmetry.space_group_name_H-M   'P 1'
#
loop_
_entity.id
_entity.type
_entity.pdbx_description
1 polymer ?
#
loop_
_entity_poly.entity_id
_entity_poly.type
_entity_poly.pdbx_seq_one_letter_code
_entity_poly.pdbx_strand_id
1 'polypeptide(L)'
;MVGGEAIFQRIYVCLATCKKGFLEGCRPVIGVDACHLKGPYPRQILTDVGVDSNNGLFPIAYAVAEIENKDSWIWFLSLLIEDLGIRNGLSWAFISDKQKGLIPAIAHVLPTAEHKMCVRHLYNNFRATHLGLTLKHMLWVAARATTIPWWEAEMEKMKEEDLEAWKWLVQRPPNNWTRSDFHPRYKCDLLLNNLCESFNTAIIDARDNSILICLESIRMYVMLRMANRRAACGKWKHPVGPRIFKIIEKNKMGASQCIPRLVGDKMYQVSHMYGGEFVVDLAAMSCSCRRWDLCGIPCAHAISAIFHRDETLLNMYMSVISQRHT
;
A
#
# COMPACT_ATOMS: atom_id res chain seq x y z
N MET A 1 22.22 30.38 7.52
CA MET A 1 22.29 31.70 8.18
C MET A 1 21.32 32.61 7.46
N VAL A 2 20.37 33.23 8.14
CA VAL A 2 19.60 34.37 7.59
C VAL A 2 19.90 35.54 8.51
N GLY A 3 20.46 36.63 7.97
CA GLY A 3 20.87 37.77 8.79
C GLY A 3 21.99 37.49 9.81
N GLY A 4 22.79 36.43 9.64
CA GLY A 4 23.87 36.08 10.57
C GLY A 4 23.50 35.13 11.70
N GLU A 5 22.23 34.70 11.80
CA GLU A 5 21.79 33.72 12.80
C GLU A 5 21.69 32.30 12.23
N ALA A 6 22.10 31.32 13.04
CA ALA A 6 21.92 29.91 12.72
C ALA A 6 20.45 29.54 12.84
N ILE A 7 19.84 29.16 11.71
CA ILE A 7 18.45 28.72 11.66
C ILE A 7 18.44 27.22 11.44
N PHE A 8 17.60 26.52 12.19
CA PHE A 8 17.34 25.11 11.98
C PHE A 8 16.97 24.88 10.51
N GLN A 9 17.74 24.03 9.83
CA GLN A 9 17.37 23.58 8.49
C GLN A 9 16.44 22.40 8.67
N ARG A 10 16.93 21.17 8.61
CA ARG A 10 16.11 19.96 8.60
C ARG A 10 16.67 18.91 9.54
N ILE A 11 15.82 17.96 9.92
CA ILE A 11 16.23 16.77 10.66
C ILE A 11 15.52 15.55 10.10
N TYR A 12 16.25 14.45 9.99
CA TYR A 12 15.75 13.14 9.63
C TYR A 12 15.82 12.23 10.86
N VAL A 13 14.76 11.46 11.11
CA VAL A 13 14.70 10.51 12.22
C VAL A 13 14.23 9.16 11.71
N CYS A 14 15.09 8.16 11.88
CA CYS A 14 14.81 6.75 11.61
C CYS A 14 15.24 5.94 12.82
N LEU A 15 14.28 5.34 13.52
CA LEU A 15 14.60 4.53 14.70
C LEU A 15 15.13 3.17 14.25
N ALA A 16 16.31 2.77 14.74
CA ALA A 16 16.97 1.53 14.32
C ALA A 16 16.06 0.29 14.41
N THR A 17 15.21 0.22 15.44
CA THR A 17 14.24 -0.87 15.63
C THR A 17 13.08 -0.83 14.63
N CYS A 18 12.64 0.36 14.21
CA CYS A 18 11.63 0.53 13.16
C CYS A 18 12.20 0.07 11.81
N LYS A 19 13.38 0.56 11.42
CA LYS A 19 14.07 0.13 10.19
C LYS A 19 14.24 -1.40 10.15
N LYS A 20 14.76 -2.00 11.23
CA LYS A 20 14.93 -3.46 11.31
C LYS A 20 13.60 -4.20 11.19
N GLY A 21 12.60 -3.82 11.98
CA GLY A 21 11.29 -4.48 11.96
C GLY A 21 10.52 -4.32 10.64
N PHE A 22 10.73 -3.20 9.93
CA PHE A 22 10.18 -3.02 8.59
C PHE A 22 10.81 -4.01 7.61
N LEU A 23 12.15 -4.08 7.56
CA LEU A 23 12.88 -4.98 6.67
C LEU A 23 12.59 -6.46 6.96
N GLU A 24 12.38 -6.86 8.22
CA GLU A 24 12.17 -8.27 8.59
C GLU A 24 10.72 -8.76 8.45
N GLY A 25 9.73 -7.87 8.53
CA GLY A 25 8.33 -8.30 8.73
C GLY A 25 7.27 -7.56 7.94
N CYS A 26 7.59 -6.45 7.30
CA CYS A 26 6.61 -5.67 6.53
C CYS A 26 6.60 -6.07 5.05
N ARG A 27 5.53 -5.68 4.36
CA ARG A 27 5.47 -5.75 2.89
C ARG A 27 6.43 -4.71 2.31
N PRO A 28 7.07 -4.97 1.16
CA PRO A 28 7.99 -4.02 0.52
C PRO A 28 7.25 -2.88 -0.18
N VAL A 29 6.40 -2.18 0.60
CA VAL A 29 5.59 -1.04 0.17
C VAL A 29 5.74 0.06 1.19
N ILE A 30 6.05 1.27 0.70
CA ILE A 30 6.24 2.46 1.51
C ILE A 30 5.17 3.49 1.11
N GLY A 31 4.31 3.83 2.07
CA GLY A 31 3.46 5.01 2.00
C GLY A 31 4.28 6.24 2.32
N VAL A 32 4.16 7.27 1.50
CA VAL A 32 4.85 8.56 1.65
C VAL A 32 3.83 9.67 1.68
N ASP A 33 3.98 10.59 2.63
CA ASP A 33 3.12 11.77 2.75
C ASP A 33 3.83 12.91 3.49
N ALA A 34 3.36 14.12 3.24
CA ALA A 34 3.79 15.34 3.89
C ALA A 34 2.61 16.04 4.55
N CYS A 35 2.86 16.65 5.72
CA CYS A 35 1.87 17.51 6.36
C CYS A 35 2.51 18.78 6.93
N HIS A 36 1.75 19.89 6.89
CA HIS A 36 2.23 21.18 7.37
C HIS A 36 2.38 21.21 8.89
N LEU A 37 3.48 21.75 9.40
CA LEU A 37 3.56 22.23 10.78
C LEU A 37 2.68 23.47 10.91
N LYS A 38 1.91 23.52 12.00
CA LYS A 38 0.91 24.56 12.27
C LYS A 38 1.39 25.57 13.33
N GLY A 39 2.49 25.27 14.00
CA GLY A 39 3.14 26.16 14.96
C GLY A 39 3.76 27.42 14.33
N PRO A 40 4.49 28.23 15.12
CA PRO A 40 4.99 29.54 14.71
C PRO A 40 6.04 29.51 13.59
N TYR A 41 6.55 28.32 13.24
CA TYR A 41 7.54 28.14 12.19
C TYR A 41 6.94 27.32 11.04
N PRO A 42 6.56 27.96 9.91
CA PRO A 42 5.97 27.26 8.78
C PRO A 42 7.00 26.32 8.17
N ARG A 43 6.73 25.02 8.28
CA ARG A 43 7.58 23.91 7.83
C ARG A 43 6.71 22.71 7.51
N GLN A 44 7.34 21.62 7.11
CA GLN A 44 6.65 20.37 6.81
C GLN A 44 7.23 19.19 7.56
N ILE A 45 6.36 18.25 7.91
CA ILE A 45 6.73 16.92 8.33
C ILE A 45 6.57 16.00 7.14
N LEU A 46 7.67 15.36 6.73
CA LEU A 46 7.69 14.28 5.75
C LEU A 46 7.66 12.95 6.50
N THR A 47 6.89 11.99 6.02
CA THR A 47 6.64 10.72 6.72
C THR A 47 6.68 9.53 5.79
N ASP A 48 7.31 8.46 6.26
CA ASP A 48 7.33 7.16 5.61
C ASP A 48 6.69 6.10 6.52
N VAL A 49 5.71 5.39 6.00
CA VAL A 49 5.03 4.29 6.70
C VAL A 49 4.98 3.04 5.84
N GLY A 50 5.33 1.90 6.43
CA GLY A 50 5.19 0.59 5.84
C GLY A 50 3.83 -0.06 6.12
N VAL A 51 3.66 -1.24 5.54
CA VAL A 51 2.51 -2.12 5.78
C VAL A 51 2.98 -3.38 6.49
N ASP A 52 2.58 -3.56 7.75
CA ASP A 52 2.91 -4.78 8.49
C ASP A 52 2.18 -6.02 7.94
N SER A 53 2.59 -7.21 8.38
CA SER A 53 1.99 -8.49 7.98
C SER A 53 0.50 -8.62 8.35
N ASN A 54 -0.02 -7.76 9.23
CA ASN A 54 -1.43 -7.67 9.63
C ASN A 54 -2.19 -6.55 8.88
N ASN A 55 -1.65 -6.04 7.76
CA ASN A 55 -2.18 -4.90 7.01
C ASN A 55 -2.37 -3.64 7.89
N GLY A 56 -1.45 -3.43 8.83
CA GLY A 56 -1.40 -2.27 9.72
C GLY A 56 -0.30 -1.28 9.35
N LEU A 57 -0.50 -0.02 9.74
CA LEU A 57 0.45 1.09 9.57
C LEU A 57 1.72 0.84 10.37
N PHE A 58 2.87 0.74 9.74
CA PHE A 58 4.16 0.57 10.41
C PHE A 58 5.05 1.82 10.21
N PRO A 59 5.28 2.69 11.21
CA PRO A 59 6.18 3.85 11.06
C PRO A 59 7.60 3.41 10.71
N ILE A 60 8.21 4.05 9.71
CA ILE A 60 9.59 3.80 9.28
C ILE A 60 10.46 4.97 9.68
N ALA A 61 10.21 6.14 9.08
CA ALA A 61 10.99 7.35 9.26
C ALA A 61 10.10 8.60 9.17
N TYR A 62 10.59 9.70 9.71
CA TYR A 62 9.98 11.01 9.56
C TYR A 62 11.05 12.10 9.56
N ALA A 63 10.73 13.25 8.97
CA ALA A 63 11.63 14.38 8.91
C ALA A 63 10.88 15.69 9.07
N VAL A 64 11.55 16.70 9.63
CA VAL A 64 11.12 18.10 9.51
C VAL A 64 11.96 18.73 8.41
N ALA A 65 11.29 19.33 7.44
CA ALA A 65 11.88 20.00 6.29
C ALA A 65 11.20 21.35 6.02
N GLU A 66 11.83 22.14 5.16
CA GLU A 66 11.59 23.59 5.12
C GLU A 66 10.35 23.87 4.29
N ILE A 67 10.22 23.09 3.21
CA ILE A 67 9.19 23.20 2.20
C ILE A 67 9.05 21.86 1.49
N GLU A 68 7.82 21.53 1.05
CA GLU A 68 7.59 20.48 0.05
C GLU A 68 8.14 20.96 -1.28
N ASN A 69 9.29 20.46 -1.66
CA ASN A 69 9.75 20.57 -3.03
C ASN A 69 10.53 19.31 -3.41
N LYS A 70 10.90 19.24 -4.69
CA LYS A 70 11.65 18.11 -5.22
C LYS A 70 12.95 17.86 -4.45
N ASP A 71 13.66 18.92 -4.04
CA ASP A 71 14.96 18.80 -3.37
C ASP A 71 14.84 18.26 -1.93
N SER A 72 13.84 18.73 -1.17
CA SER A 72 13.51 18.19 0.14
C SER A 72 13.13 16.71 0.06
N TRP A 73 12.34 16.33 -0.97
CA TRP A 73 11.97 14.93 -1.20
C TRP A 73 13.16 14.06 -1.61
N ILE A 74 14.04 14.53 -2.51
CA ILE A 74 15.25 13.81 -2.89
C ILE A 74 16.12 13.57 -1.67
N TRP A 75 16.34 14.61 -0.85
CA TRP A 75 17.13 14.49 0.37
C TRP A 75 16.53 13.45 1.33
N PHE A 76 15.22 13.55 1.62
CA PHE A 76 14.54 12.65 2.55
C PHE A 76 14.56 11.20 2.06
N LEU A 77 14.21 10.97 0.79
CA LEU A 77 14.18 9.64 0.20
C LEU A 77 15.58 9.04 0.05
N SER A 78 16.61 9.84 -0.23
CA SER A 78 17.99 9.35 -0.31
C SER A 78 18.47 8.79 1.03
N LEU A 79 18.16 9.50 2.13
CA LEU A 79 18.44 9.01 3.48
C LEU A 79 17.67 7.73 3.78
N LEU A 80 16.38 7.68 3.45
CA LEU A 80 15.57 6.47 3.61
C LEU A 80 16.15 5.27 2.84
N ILE A 81 16.56 5.46 1.59
CA ILE A 81 17.14 4.43 0.72
C ILE A 81 18.45 3.91 1.29
N GLU A 82 19.32 4.82 1.75
CA GLU A 82 20.56 4.46 2.41
C GLU A 82 20.29 3.66 3.68
N ASP A 83 19.37 4.13 4.52
CA ASP A 83 19.02 3.46 5.76
C ASP A 83 18.43 2.08 5.51
N LEU A 84 17.50 1.95 4.58
CA LEU A 84 16.89 0.66 4.25
C LEU A 84 17.81 -0.23 3.40
N GLY A 85 18.98 0.23 2.98
CA GLY A 85 19.91 -0.52 2.15
C GLY A 85 19.33 -0.87 0.78
N ILE A 86 18.44 -0.03 0.24
CA ILE A 86 17.75 -0.31 -1.02
C ILE A 86 18.75 -0.13 -2.17
N ARG A 87 19.01 -1.23 -2.89
CA ARG A 87 19.87 -1.25 -4.09
C ARG A 87 19.09 -1.56 -5.37
N ASN A 88 17.99 -2.30 -5.24
CA ASN A 88 17.13 -2.68 -6.36
C ASN A 88 15.75 -2.03 -6.21
N GLY A 89 15.48 -0.97 -6.98
CA GLY A 89 14.19 -0.30 -6.98
C GLY A 89 13.02 -1.21 -7.36
N LEU A 90 13.25 -2.20 -8.23
CA LEU A 90 12.23 -3.17 -8.66
C LEU A 90 11.65 -3.99 -7.50
N SER A 91 12.37 -4.10 -6.38
CA SER A 91 11.92 -4.80 -5.18
C SER A 91 10.96 -3.98 -4.31
N TRP A 92 10.75 -2.69 -4.62
CA TRP A 92 9.95 -1.77 -3.80
C TRP A 92 8.81 -1.11 -4.58
N ALA A 93 7.71 -0.87 -3.87
CA ALA A 93 6.65 0.00 -4.35
C ALA A 93 6.43 1.17 -3.39
N PHE A 94 6.16 2.35 -3.95
CA PHE A 94 5.80 3.54 -3.20
C PHE A 94 4.32 3.84 -3.44
N ILE A 95 3.59 4.22 -2.40
CA ILE A 95 2.25 4.79 -2.55
C ILE A 95 2.26 6.21 -2.00
N SER A 96 1.74 7.15 -2.77
CA SER A 96 1.67 8.53 -2.32
C SER A 96 0.45 9.25 -2.85
N ASP A 97 0.20 10.41 -2.27
CA ASP A 97 -0.70 11.39 -2.85
C ASP A 97 0.04 12.13 -3.97
N LYS A 98 -0.69 12.80 -4.88
CA LYS A 98 -0.09 13.52 -6.01
C LYS A 98 0.52 14.85 -5.52
N GLN A 99 1.56 14.74 -4.71
CA GLN A 99 2.29 15.84 -4.10
C GLN A 99 3.32 16.44 -5.06
N LYS A 100 3.47 17.77 -5.01
CA LYS A 100 4.38 18.50 -5.89
C LYS A 100 5.82 18.10 -5.57
N GLY A 101 6.57 17.64 -6.57
CA GLY A 101 7.98 17.27 -6.43
C GLY A 101 8.23 15.83 -5.97
N LEU A 102 7.26 15.11 -5.39
CA LEU A 102 7.47 13.74 -4.90
C LEU A 102 7.66 12.72 -6.02
N ILE A 103 6.76 12.70 -7.01
CA ILE A 103 6.87 11.80 -8.18
C ILE A 103 8.23 11.97 -8.90
N PRO A 104 8.66 13.19 -9.28
CA PRO A 104 9.96 13.36 -9.92
C PRO A 104 11.15 13.12 -8.96
N ALA A 105 10.95 13.20 -7.64
CA ALA A 105 11.98 12.81 -6.68
C ALA A 105 12.15 11.28 -6.62
N ILE A 106 11.06 10.51 -6.52
CA ILE A 106 11.08 9.03 -6.57
C ILE A 106 11.73 8.56 -7.87
N ALA A 107 11.32 9.12 -9.01
CA ALA A 107 11.91 8.78 -10.31
C ALA A 107 13.42 9.10 -10.39
N HIS A 108 13.89 10.08 -9.61
CA HIS A 108 15.31 10.44 -9.55
C HIS A 108 16.12 9.47 -8.68
N VAL A 109 15.61 9.13 -7.49
CA VAL A 109 16.35 8.32 -6.50
C VAL A 109 16.16 6.80 -6.70
N LEU A 110 15.01 6.38 -7.23
CA LEU A 110 14.64 4.99 -7.50
C LEU A 110 13.82 4.89 -8.80
N PRO A 111 14.44 5.07 -9.98
CA PRO A 111 13.74 5.10 -11.27
C PRO A 111 12.97 3.82 -11.60
N THR A 112 13.36 2.68 -11.03
CA THR A 112 12.75 1.37 -11.30
C THR A 112 11.72 0.94 -10.26
N ALA A 113 11.46 1.73 -9.22
CA ALA A 113 10.43 1.42 -8.23
C ALA A 113 9.02 1.60 -8.79
N GLU A 114 8.09 0.74 -8.40
CA GLU A 114 6.68 0.91 -8.76
C GLU A 114 6.10 2.09 -7.97
N HIS A 115 5.45 3.04 -8.63
CA HIS A 115 4.79 4.17 -7.99
C HIS A 115 3.28 4.08 -8.13
N LYS A 116 2.59 3.97 -7.00
CA LYS A 116 1.13 3.93 -6.88
C LYS A 116 0.61 5.30 -6.44
N MET A 117 -0.41 5.79 -7.13
CA MET A 117 -1.16 6.97 -6.74
C MET A 117 -2.35 6.56 -5.87
N CYS A 118 -2.57 7.31 -4.79
CA CYS A 118 -3.78 7.16 -3.99
C CYS A 118 -5.02 7.46 -4.84
N VAL A 119 -5.89 6.46 -5.02
CA VAL A 119 -7.11 6.57 -5.85
C VAL A 119 -8.10 7.58 -5.28
N ARG A 120 -8.09 7.82 -3.96
CA ARG A 120 -8.86 8.91 -3.36
C ARG A 120 -8.44 10.27 -3.92
N HIS A 121 -7.14 10.52 -3.98
CA HIS A 121 -6.58 11.76 -4.51
C HIS A 121 -6.69 11.84 -6.03
N LEU A 122 -6.56 10.70 -6.73
CA LEU A 122 -6.87 10.61 -8.15
C LEU A 122 -8.32 11.05 -8.41
N TYR A 123 -9.27 10.50 -7.66
CA TYR A 123 -10.68 10.87 -7.75
C TYR A 123 -10.92 12.35 -7.39
N ASN A 124 -10.25 12.89 -6.37
CA ASN A 124 -10.38 14.31 -6.01
C ASN A 124 -9.94 15.23 -7.15
N ASN A 125 -8.87 14.87 -7.88
CA ASN A 125 -8.45 15.59 -9.08
C ASN A 125 -9.43 15.39 -10.26
N PHE A 126 -9.94 14.18 -10.42
CA PHE A 126 -10.88 13.83 -11.47
C PHE A 126 -12.21 14.58 -11.32
N ARG A 127 -12.77 14.63 -10.11
CA ARG A 127 -14.04 15.34 -9.83
C ARG A 127 -13.95 16.85 -9.94
N ALA A 128 -12.75 17.43 -10.09
CA ALA A 128 -12.61 18.85 -10.34
C ALA A 128 -13.12 19.24 -11.74
N THR A 129 -13.06 18.30 -12.70
CA THR A 129 -13.51 18.50 -14.08
C THR A 129 -14.64 17.54 -14.49
N HIS A 130 -14.77 16.39 -13.82
CA HIS A 130 -15.75 15.35 -14.16
C HIS A 130 -16.65 15.05 -12.95
N LEU A 131 -17.76 15.79 -12.84
CA LEU A 131 -18.72 15.67 -11.73
C LEU A 131 -19.69 14.52 -11.97
N GLY A 132 -20.15 13.89 -10.88
CA GLY A 132 -21.20 12.87 -10.94
C GLY A 132 -20.89 11.62 -10.11
N LEU A 133 -21.95 11.03 -9.54
CA LEU A 133 -21.83 9.81 -8.75
C LEU A 133 -21.54 8.58 -9.63
N THR A 134 -22.06 8.56 -10.87
CA THR A 134 -21.81 7.51 -11.86
C THR A 134 -20.33 7.40 -12.20
N LEU A 135 -19.70 8.51 -12.61
CA LEU A 135 -18.27 8.55 -12.95
C LEU A 135 -17.37 8.23 -11.76
N LYS A 136 -17.77 8.65 -10.54
CA LYS A 136 -17.12 8.19 -9.31
C LYS A 136 -17.15 6.67 -9.21
N HIS A 137 -18.32 6.05 -9.34
CA HIS A 137 -18.46 4.61 -9.24
C HIS A 137 -17.64 3.88 -10.30
N MET A 138 -17.72 4.29 -11.57
CA MET A 138 -16.94 3.70 -12.68
C MET A 138 -15.43 3.78 -12.41
N LEU A 139 -14.91 4.94 -11.97
CA LEU A 139 -13.49 5.08 -11.62
C LEU A 139 -13.07 4.11 -10.51
N TRP A 140 -13.90 3.98 -9.46
CA TRP A 140 -13.61 3.06 -8.36
C TRP A 140 -13.70 1.59 -8.76
N VAL A 141 -14.61 1.22 -9.67
CA VAL A 141 -14.70 -0.14 -10.21
C VAL A 141 -13.48 -0.44 -11.07
N ALA A 142 -13.10 0.47 -11.97
CA ALA A 142 -11.92 0.34 -12.81
C ALA A 142 -10.65 0.19 -11.94
N ALA A 143 -10.45 1.07 -10.95
CA ALA A 143 -9.29 0.99 -10.06
C ALA A 143 -9.21 -0.32 -9.26
N ARG A 144 -10.37 -0.93 -8.94
CA ARG A 144 -10.46 -2.19 -8.18
C ARG A 144 -10.36 -3.43 -9.08
N ALA A 145 -10.49 -3.28 -10.39
CA ALA A 145 -10.39 -4.39 -11.33
C ALA A 145 -9.03 -5.07 -11.16
N THR A 146 -9.02 -6.39 -11.10
CA THR A 146 -7.81 -7.16 -10.76
C THR A 146 -7.17 -7.78 -11.99
N THR A 147 -7.84 -7.78 -13.13
CA THR A 147 -7.35 -8.32 -14.40
C THR A 147 -7.58 -7.31 -15.50
N ILE A 148 -6.75 -7.36 -16.55
CA ILE A 148 -6.87 -6.48 -17.71
C ILE A 148 -8.26 -6.55 -18.38
N PRO A 149 -8.85 -7.73 -18.68
CA PRO A 149 -10.15 -7.77 -19.36
C PRO A 149 -11.29 -7.07 -18.59
N TRP A 150 -11.35 -7.26 -17.27
CA TRP A 150 -12.31 -6.56 -16.41
C TRP A 150 -12.07 -5.06 -16.35
N TRP A 151 -10.81 -4.62 -16.40
CA TRP A 151 -10.46 -3.20 -16.43
C TRP A 151 -10.85 -2.56 -17.77
N GLU A 152 -10.51 -3.20 -18.90
CA GLU A 152 -10.86 -2.74 -20.24
C GLU A 152 -12.38 -2.61 -20.41
N ALA A 153 -13.14 -3.60 -19.95
CA ALA A 153 -14.60 -3.55 -20.01
C ALA A 153 -15.18 -2.38 -19.19
N GLU A 154 -14.59 -2.03 -18.04
CA GLU A 154 -15.04 -0.90 -17.24
C GLU A 154 -14.61 0.45 -17.85
N MET A 155 -13.43 0.50 -18.47
CA MET A 155 -12.97 1.67 -19.21
C MET A 155 -13.84 1.94 -20.44
N GLU A 156 -14.30 0.90 -21.16
CA GLU A 156 -15.21 1.09 -22.30
C GLU A 156 -16.58 1.63 -21.85
N LYS A 157 -17.14 1.11 -20.74
CA LYS A 157 -18.38 1.69 -20.17
C LYS A 157 -18.22 3.16 -19.80
N MET A 158 -17.07 3.55 -19.23
CA MET A 158 -16.81 4.96 -18.94
C MET A 158 -16.71 5.79 -20.21
N LYS A 159 -16.15 5.25 -21.29
CA LYS A 159 -16.04 5.93 -22.58
C LYS A 159 -17.40 6.15 -23.23
N GLU A 160 -18.31 5.19 -23.11
CA GLU A 160 -19.70 5.31 -23.55
C GLU A 160 -20.47 6.36 -22.73
N GLU A 161 -20.22 6.44 -21.42
CA GLU A 161 -20.86 7.41 -20.51
C GLU A 161 -20.30 8.84 -20.69
N ASP A 162 -18.97 8.99 -20.68
CA ASP A 162 -18.27 10.27 -20.77
C ASP A 162 -16.86 10.09 -21.39
N LEU A 163 -16.77 10.43 -22.68
CA LEU A 163 -15.53 10.33 -23.46
C LEU A 163 -14.40 11.21 -22.88
N GLU A 164 -14.70 12.38 -22.33
CA GLU A 164 -13.68 13.28 -21.78
C GLU A 164 -13.13 12.75 -20.45
N ALA A 165 -13.99 12.15 -19.64
CA ALA A 165 -13.60 11.48 -18.41
C ALA A 165 -12.70 10.26 -18.70
N TRP A 166 -13.04 9.47 -19.73
CA TRP A 166 -12.21 8.38 -20.21
C TRP A 166 -10.84 8.89 -20.70
N LYS A 167 -10.81 9.93 -21.56
CA LYS A 167 -9.58 10.56 -22.06
C LYS A 167 -8.68 11.00 -20.90
N TRP A 168 -9.27 11.56 -19.84
CA TRP A 168 -8.53 11.98 -18.66
C TRP A 168 -7.81 10.82 -17.97
N LEU A 169 -8.47 9.66 -17.83
CA LEU A 169 -7.88 8.49 -17.18
C LEU A 169 -6.81 7.80 -18.04
N VAL A 170 -7.03 7.63 -19.35
CA VAL A 170 -6.07 6.93 -20.22
C VAL A 170 -4.75 7.68 -20.43
N GLN A 171 -4.72 8.99 -20.18
CA GLN A 171 -3.47 9.76 -20.14
C GLN A 171 -2.56 9.37 -18.97
N ARG A 172 -3.06 8.61 -17.99
CA ARG A 172 -2.31 8.20 -16.80
C ARG A 172 -1.95 6.72 -16.91
N PRO A 173 -0.69 6.34 -16.62
CA PRO A 173 -0.28 4.94 -16.65
C PRO A 173 -1.16 4.06 -15.72
N PRO A 174 -1.80 2.99 -16.24
CA PRO A 174 -2.68 2.13 -15.44
C PRO A 174 -1.99 1.51 -14.21
N ASN A 175 -0.72 1.13 -14.35
CA ASN A 175 0.11 0.60 -13.26
C ASN A 175 0.27 1.55 -12.06
N ASN A 176 -0.09 2.83 -12.20
CA ASN A 176 -0.09 3.76 -11.08
C ASN A 176 -1.40 3.76 -10.28
N TRP A 177 -2.52 3.25 -10.79
CA TRP A 177 -3.82 3.47 -10.12
C TRP A 177 -4.81 2.32 -10.17
N THR A 178 -4.59 1.28 -10.99
CA THR A 178 -5.46 0.10 -11.05
C THR A 178 -4.75 -1.17 -10.64
N ARG A 179 -5.45 -2.02 -9.89
CA ARG A 179 -4.95 -3.34 -9.47
C ARG A 179 -4.69 -4.28 -10.65
N SER A 180 -5.31 -4.04 -11.80
CA SER A 180 -5.12 -4.83 -13.02
C SER A 180 -3.68 -4.74 -13.53
N ASP A 181 -2.96 -3.68 -13.20
CA ASP A 181 -1.61 -3.42 -13.72
C ASP A 181 -0.55 -3.39 -12.62
N PHE A 182 -0.94 -3.45 -11.35
CA PHE A 182 0.01 -3.59 -10.24
C PHE A 182 0.81 -4.88 -10.34
N HIS A 183 2.10 -4.82 -10.05
CA HIS A 183 2.93 -6.01 -10.03
C HIS A 183 2.65 -6.85 -8.75
N PRO A 184 2.47 -8.18 -8.87
CA PRO A 184 2.14 -9.05 -7.73
C PRO A 184 3.29 -9.27 -6.73
N ARG A 185 4.50 -8.78 -6.99
CA ARG A 185 5.69 -9.10 -6.18
C ARG A 185 5.62 -8.49 -4.78
N TYR A 186 5.00 -7.33 -4.67
CA TYR A 186 4.90 -6.59 -3.41
C TYR A 186 3.86 -7.16 -2.45
N LYS A 187 3.03 -8.08 -2.95
CA LYS A 187 1.89 -8.67 -2.22
C LYS A 187 1.06 -7.58 -1.54
N CYS A 188 0.83 -6.44 -2.19
CA CYS A 188 0.07 -5.33 -1.63
C CYS A 188 -0.85 -4.72 -2.70
N ASP A 189 -2.16 -4.86 -2.48
CA ASP A 189 -3.24 -4.37 -3.36
C ASP A 189 -3.84 -3.03 -2.88
N LEU A 190 -3.12 -2.28 -2.04
CA LEU A 190 -3.56 -0.99 -1.54
C LEU A 190 -3.78 0.00 -2.68
N LEU A 191 -4.93 0.66 -2.65
CA LEU A 191 -5.31 1.76 -3.55
C LEU A 191 -5.34 3.11 -2.85
N LEU A 192 -5.11 3.12 -1.53
CA LEU A 192 -5.27 4.30 -0.69
C LEU A 192 -4.06 4.48 0.20
N ASN A 193 -3.68 5.74 0.38
CA ASN A 193 -2.64 6.16 1.32
C ASN A 193 -3.16 6.34 2.75
N ASN A 194 -4.23 5.63 3.12
CA ASN A 194 -4.89 5.74 4.43
C ASN A 194 -3.94 5.53 5.62
N LEU A 195 -2.84 4.80 5.41
CA LEU A 195 -1.84 4.57 6.46
C LEU A 195 -1.06 5.84 6.76
N CYS A 196 -0.65 6.61 5.75
CA CYS A 196 -0.06 7.93 5.96
C CYS A 196 -1.07 8.90 6.57
N GLU A 197 -2.29 8.95 6.03
CA GLU A 197 -3.36 9.81 6.55
C GLU A 197 -3.65 9.51 8.04
N SER A 198 -3.65 8.24 8.42
CA SER A 198 -3.79 7.81 9.82
C SER A 198 -2.60 8.20 10.69
N PHE A 199 -1.37 8.18 10.15
CA PHE A 199 -0.19 8.64 10.88
C PHE A 199 -0.28 10.15 11.12
N ASN A 200 -0.57 10.91 10.06
CA ASN A 200 -0.67 12.36 10.07
C ASN A 200 -1.80 12.87 10.97
N THR A 201 -2.90 12.11 11.06
CA THR A 201 -3.98 12.38 12.02
C THR A 201 -3.51 12.12 13.46
N ALA A 202 -2.74 11.06 13.71
CA ALA A 202 -2.28 10.72 15.06
C ALA A 202 -1.25 11.70 15.64
N ILE A 203 -0.58 12.47 14.78
CA ILE A 203 0.42 13.48 15.18
C ILE A 203 -0.12 14.91 15.07
N ILE A 204 -1.44 15.10 14.94
CA ILE A 204 -2.03 16.42 14.71
C ILE A 204 -1.68 17.42 15.82
N ASP A 205 -1.78 17.00 17.09
CA ASP A 205 -1.47 17.85 18.24
C ASP A 205 0.03 18.13 18.36
N ALA A 206 0.86 17.19 17.89
CA ALA A 206 2.31 17.38 17.87
C ALA A 206 2.73 18.51 16.91
N ARG A 207 1.95 18.77 15.86
CA ARG A 207 2.26 19.74 14.79
C ARG A 207 2.07 21.19 15.19
N ASP A 208 1.36 21.45 16.29
CA ASP A 208 1.14 22.78 16.84
C ASP A 208 2.29 23.23 17.77
N ASN A 209 3.17 22.31 18.14
CA ASN A 209 4.27 22.56 19.07
C ASN A 209 5.55 23.09 18.40
N SER A 210 6.52 23.52 19.21
CA SER A 210 7.88 23.79 18.74
C SER A 210 8.51 22.53 18.11
N ILE A 211 9.49 22.71 17.23
CA ILE A 211 10.12 21.60 16.48
C ILE A 211 10.62 20.50 17.43
N LEU A 212 11.29 20.86 18.53
CA LEU A 212 11.79 19.90 19.50
C LEU A 212 10.67 19.08 20.15
N ILE A 213 9.61 19.75 20.62
CA ILE A 213 8.46 19.09 21.26
C ILE A 213 7.69 18.24 20.24
N CYS A 214 7.57 18.69 19.00
CA CYS A 214 6.97 17.95 17.91
C CYS A 214 7.71 16.63 17.65
N LEU A 215 9.03 16.69 17.47
CA LEU A 215 9.87 15.50 17.24
C LEU A 215 9.81 14.52 18.40
N GLU A 216 9.83 15.02 19.63
CA GLU A 216 9.74 14.21 20.84
C GLU A 216 8.37 13.54 20.99
N SER A 217 7.29 14.26 20.67
CA SER A 217 5.92 13.72 20.66
C SER A 217 5.76 12.60 19.63
N ILE A 218 6.31 12.78 18.42
CA ILE A 218 6.29 11.75 17.37
C ILE A 218 7.11 10.53 17.82
N ARG A 219 8.30 10.75 18.39
CA ARG A 219 9.15 9.67 18.92
C ARG A 219 8.41 8.84 19.97
N MET A 220 7.79 9.51 20.94
CA MET A 220 7.01 8.87 22.00
C MET A 220 5.79 8.11 21.44
N TYR A 221 5.07 8.70 20.48
CA TYR A 221 3.98 8.04 19.78
C TYR A 221 4.43 6.73 19.10
N VAL A 222 5.54 6.78 18.35
CA VAL A 222 6.09 5.60 17.67
C VAL A 222 6.47 4.52 18.69
N MET A 223 7.16 4.89 19.78
CA MET A 223 7.56 3.95 20.82
C MET A 223 6.36 3.29 21.51
N LEU A 224 5.38 4.07 21.96
CA LEU A 224 4.18 3.54 22.60
C LEU A 224 3.39 2.65 21.65
N ARG A 225 3.31 3.02 20.37
CA ARG A 225 2.67 2.19 19.33
C ARG A 225 3.35 0.84 19.19
N MET A 226 4.68 0.79 19.15
CA MET A 226 5.42 -0.47 19.05
C MET A 226 5.27 -1.34 20.31
N ALA A 227 5.31 -0.73 21.50
CA ALA A 227 5.08 -1.44 22.76
C ALA A 227 3.67 -2.07 22.81
N ASN A 228 2.65 -1.28 22.47
CA ASN A 228 1.26 -1.75 22.43
C ASN A 228 1.06 -2.87 21.40
N ARG A 229 1.73 -2.80 20.24
CA ARG A 229 1.69 -3.87 19.23
C ARG A 229 2.33 -5.16 19.71
N ARG A 230 3.48 -5.07 20.38
CA ARG A 230 4.13 -6.25 20.99
C ARG A 230 3.22 -6.90 22.03
N ALA A 231 2.61 -6.10 22.92
CA ALA A 231 1.67 -6.60 23.92
C ALA A 231 0.40 -7.21 23.28
N ALA A 232 -0.11 -6.61 22.21
CA ALA A 232 -1.25 -7.15 21.46
C ALA A 232 -0.91 -8.46 20.73
N CYS A 233 0.30 -8.60 20.19
CA CYS A 233 0.78 -9.81 19.53
C CYS A 233 0.78 -11.02 20.47
N GLY A 234 1.18 -10.83 21.74
CA GLY A 234 1.11 -11.89 22.75
C GLY A 234 -0.30 -12.40 23.07
N LYS A 235 -1.35 -11.71 22.60
CA LYS A 235 -2.76 -12.09 22.77
C LYS A 235 -3.37 -12.70 21.50
N TRP A 236 -2.59 -12.91 20.44
CA TRP A 236 -3.10 -13.51 19.21
C TRP A 236 -3.46 -14.98 19.43
N LYS A 237 -4.66 -15.36 18.97
CA LYS A 237 -5.17 -16.73 19.08
C LYS A 237 -4.76 -17.62 17.90
N HIS A 238 -4.20 -17.01 16.86
CA HIS A 238 -3.85 -17.67 15.61
C HIS A 238 -2.43 -17.26 15.19
N PRO A 239 -1.76 -18.04 14.33
CA PRO A 239 -0.45 -17.69 13.76
C PRO A 239 -0.42 -16.39 12.95
N VAL A 240 -1.60 -15.83 12.62
CA VAL A 240 -1.76 -14.59 11.87
C VAL A 240 -2.49 -13.54 12.70
N GLY A 241 -2.23 -12.28 12.38
CA GLY A 241 -2.90 -11.18 13.05
C GLY A 241 -4.42 -11.14 12.81
N PRO A 242 -5.18 -10.49 13.72
CA PRO A 242 -6.65 -10.54 13.72
C PRO A 242 -7.28 -9.95 12.45
N ARG A 243 -6.63 -8.98 11.77
CA ARG A 243 -7.17 -8.40 10.53
C ARG A 243 -7.07 -9.39 9.38
N ILE A 244 -5.92 -10.06 9.27
CA ILE A 244 -5.70 -11.10 8.26
C ILE A 244 -6.61 -12.28 8.50
N PHE A 245 -6.73 -12.74 9.75
CA PHE A 245 -7.64 -13.81 10.12
C PHE A 245 -9.08 -13.48 9.66
N LYS A 246 -9.56 -12.27 9.94
CA LYS A 246 -10.89 -11.81 9.51
C LYS A 246 -11.05 -11.81 7.98
N ILE A 247 -10.01 -11.45 7.22
CA ILE A 247 -10.04 -11.50 5.74
C ILE A 247 -10.11 -12.96 5.27
N ILE A 248 -9.33 -13.84 5.86
CA ILE A 248 -9.33 -15.27 5.54
C ILE A 248 -10.71 -15.88 5.80
N GLU A 249 -11.30 -15.65 6.98
CA GLU A 249 -12.64 -16.14 7.31
C GLU A 249 -13.71 -15.62 6.34
N LYS A 250 -13.60 -14.34 5.93
CA LYS A 250 -14.47 -13.79 4.89
C LYS A 250 -14.30 -14.51 3.55
N ASN A 251 -13.07 -14.78 3.14
CA ASN A 251 -12.80 -15.48 1.89
C ASN A 251 -13.24 -16.96 1.96
N LYS A 252 -13.17 -17.61 3.13
CA LYS A 252 -13.73 -18.96 3.36
C LYS A 252 -15.23 -19.00 3.12
N MET A 253 -15.97 -18.00 3.61
CA MET A 253 -17.41 -17.91 3.33
C MET A 253 -17.70 -17.80 1.83
N GLY A 254 -16.85 -17.12 1.05
CA GLY A 254 -16.98 -17.08 -0.41
C GLY A 254 -16.57 -18.38 -1.09
N ALA A 255 -15.72 -19.19 -0.48
CA ALA A 255 -15.25 -20.46 -1.04
C ALA A 255 -16.37 -21.50 -1.17
N SER A 256 -17.44 -21.40 -0.38
CA SER A 256 -18.64 -22.25 -0.52
C SER A 256 -19.38 -22.02 -1.84
N GLN A 257 -19.15 -20.88 -2.51
CA GLN A 257 -19.72 -20.53 -3.81
C GLN A 257 -18.82 -20.94 -4.98
N CYS A 258 -17.79 -21.75 -4.70
CA CYS A 258 -16.78 -22.15 -5.66
C CYS A 258 -16.75 -23.68 -5.76
N ILE A 259 -16.75 -24.20 -6.98
CA ILE A 259 -16.70 -25.64 -7.26
C ILE A 259 -15.34 -25.94 -7.90
N PRO A 260 -14.39 -26.51 -7.14
CA PRO A 260 -13.06 -26.82 -7.64
C PRO A 260 -13.07 -28.18 -8.37
N ARG A 261 -12.39 -28.25 -9.51
CA ARG A 261 -12.13 -29.48 -10.26
C ARG A 261 -10.63 -29.62 -10.47
N LEU A 262 -10.07 -30.72 -10.00
CA LEU A 262 -8.65 -31.03 -10.16
C LEU A 262 -8.36 -31.32 -11.64
N VAL A 263 -7.36 -30.65 -12.22
CA VAL A 263 -6.98 -30.80 -13.64
C VAL A 263 -5.51 -31.20 -13.83
N GLY A 264 -4.71 -31.13 -12.76
CA GLY A 264 -3.31 -31.57 -12.70
C GLY A 264 -2.92 -31.83 -11.25
N ASP A 265 -1.62 -31.97 -10.92
CA ASP A 265 -1.23 -32.30 -9.54
C ASP A 265 -1.68 -31.21 -8.54
N LYS A 266 -1.30 -29.93 -8.74
CA LYS A 266 -1.70 -28.81 -7.86
C LYS A 266 -2.51 -27.73 -8.58
N MET A 267 -3.11 -28.11 -9.70
CA MET A 267 -3.84 -27.22 -10.61
C MET A 267 -5.33 -27.51 -10.59
N TYR A 268 -6.13 -26.46 -10.42
CA TYR A 268 -7.59 -26.54 -10.37
C TYR A 268 -8.23 -25.58 -11.35
N GLN A 269 -9.30 -26.04 -12.00
CA GLN A 269 -10.31 -25.16 -12.58
C GLN A 269 -11.41 -25.00 -11.54
N VAL A 270 -11.75 -23.76 -11.20
CA VAL A 270 -12.75 -23.43 -10.19
C VAL A 270 -13.87 -22.65 -10.85
N SER A 271 -15.06 -23.24 -10.89
CA SER A 271 -16.29 -22.54 -11.31
C SER A 271 -16.86 -21.74 -10.15
N HIS A 272 -17.20 -20.48 -10.38
CA HIS A 272 -17.96 -19.69 -9.42
C HIS A 272 -19.47 -19.80 -9.70
N MET A 273 -20.30 -19.94 -8.66
CA MET A 273 -21.75 -20.19 -8.83
C MET A 273 -22.51 -19.09 -9.59
N TYR A 274 -22.03 -17.84 -9.54
CA TYR A 274 -22.58 -16.71 -10.29
C TYR A 274 -21.93 -16.51 -11.67
N GLY A 275 -21.21 -17.52 -12.16
CA GLY A 275 -20.48 -17.47 -13.42
C GLY A 275 -19.00 -17.09 -13.26
N GLY A 276 -18.20 -17.50 -14.24
CA GLY A 276 -16.75 -17.33 -14.27
C GLY A 276 -16.00 -18.61 -13.95
N GLU A 277 -14.95 -18.85 -14.73
CA GLU A 277 -14.02 -19.97 -14.57
C GLU A 277 -12.65 -19.43 -14.19
N PHE A 278 -12.05 -20.00 -13.15
CA PHE A 278 -10.78 -19.54 -12.62
C PHE A 278 -9.77 -20.67 -12.57
N VAL A 279 -8.53 -20.37 -12.95
CA VAL A 279 -7.41 -21.29 -12.79
C VAL A 279 -6.75 -20.99 -11.45
N VAL A 280 -6.57 -22.00 -10.62
CA VAL A 280 -5.84 -21.92 -9.36
C VAL A 280 -4.63 -22.83 -9.45
N ASP A 281 -3.47 -22.26 -9.18
CA ASP A 281 -2.21 -22.98 -9.04
C ASP A 281 -1.78 -22.93 -7.57
N LEU A 282 -1.92 -24.05 -6.86
CA LEU A 282 -1.53 -24.13 -5.45
C LEU A 282 -0.01 -24.21 -5.27
N ALA A 283 0.75 -24.67 -6.27
CA ALA A 283 2.21 -24.69 -6.21
C ALA A 283 2.79 -23.28 -6.36
N ALA A 284 2.28 -22.52 -7.33
CA ALA A 284 2.66 -21.12 -7.55
C ALA A 284 1.98 -20.14 -6.57
N MET A 285 1.02 -20.61 -5.75
CA MET A 285 0.20 -19.78 -4.86
C MET A 285 -0.49 -18.64 -5.63
N SER A 286 -1.09 -18.99 -6.76
CA SER A 286 -1.63 -18.07 -7.76
C SER A 286 -3.08 -18.39 -8.10
N CYS A 287 -3.82 -17.37 -8.53
CA CYS A 287 -5.16 -17.55 -9.06
C CYS A 287 -5.40 -16.59 -10.23
N SER A 288 -6.04 -17.03 -11.31
CA SER A 288 -6.33 -16.19 -12.47
C SER A 288 -7.21 -14.97 -12.16
N CYS A 289 -7.89 -14.93 -11.00
CA CYS A 289 -8.56 -13.71 -10.52
C CYS A 289 -7.59 -12.65 -9.96
N ARG A 290 -6.27 -12.94 -9.93
CA ARG A 290 -5.14 -12.12 -9.46
C ARG A 290 -5.19 -11.63 -8.02
N ARG A 291 -6.28 -11.86 -7.28
CA ARG A 291 -6.40 -11.41 -5.88
C ARG A 291 -5.30 -12.02 -4.99
N TRP A 292 -5.05 -13.33 -5.12
CA TRP A 292 -4.02 -13.99 -4.33
C TRP A 292 -2.63 -13.48 -4.72
N ASP A 293 -2.37 -13.33 -6.01
CA ASP A 293 -1.11 -12.80 -6.52
C ASP A 293 -0.81 -11.40 -5.99
N LEU A 294 -1.82 -10.52 -5.98
CA LEU A 294 -1.69 -9.12 -5.63
C LEU A 294 -1.55 -8.87 -4.12
N CYS A 295 -2.33 -9.53 -3.25
CA CYS A 295 -2.30 -9.24 -1.80
C CYS A 295 -1.58 -10.32 -0.97
N GLY A 296 -1.27 -11.47 -1.58
CA GLY A 296 -0.68 -12.63 -0.91
C GLY A 296 -1.62 -13.37 0.04
N ILE A 297 -2.92 -13.04 0.04
CA ILE A 297 -3.93 -13.73 0.84
C ILE A 297 -4.78 -14.61 -0.09
N PRO A 298 -4.95 -15.92 0.18
CA PRO A 298 -5.78 -16.80 -0.63
C PRO A 298 -7.17 -16.23 -0.85
N CYS A 299 -7.60 -16.15 -2.12
CA CYS A 299 -8.94 -15.75 -2.50
C CYS A 299 -9.94 -16.90 -2.29
N ALA A 300 -11.25 -16.65 -2.46
CA ALA A 300 -12.28 -17.68 -2.33
C ALA A 300 -12.03 -18.90 -3.24
N HIS A 301 -11.61 -18.68 -4.49
CA HIS A 301 -11.28 -19.78 -5.42
C HIS A 301 -10.11 -20.62 -4.91
N ALA A 302 -9.04 -19.96 -4.46
CA ALA A 302 -7.87 -20.64 -3.91
C ALA A 302 -8.23 -21.44 -2.65
N ILE A 303 -8.99 -20.85 -1.73
CA ILE A 303 -9.44 -21.54 -0.51
C ILE A 303 -10.28 -22.77 -0.83
N SER A 304 -11.17 -22.68 -1.83
CA SER A 304 -11.98 -23.81 -2.26
C SER A 304 -11.11 -24.98 -2.77
N ALA A 305 -10.10 -24.69 -3.59
CA ALA A 305 -9.13 -25.70 -4.03
C ALA A 305 -8.29 -26.28 -2.87
N ILE A 306 -7.88 -25.45 -1.91
CA ILE A 306 -7.13 -25.88 -0.71
C ILE A 306 -7.97 -26.85 0.13
N PHE A 307 -9.26 -26.53 0.35
CA PHE A 307 -10.17 -27.38 1.11
C PHE A 307 -10.45 -28.70 0.40
N HIS A 308 -10.58 -28.70 -0.92
CA HIS A 308 -10.73 -29.95 -1.68
C HIS A 308 -9.51 -30.90 -1.52
N ARG A 309 -8.33 -30.37 -1.19
CA ARG A 309 -7.10 -31.17 -1.02
C ARG A 309 -6.79 -31.50 0.45
N ASP A 310 -7.66 -31.14 1.38
CA ASP A 310 -7.44 -31.28 2.82
C ASP A 310 -6.13 -30.61 3.32
N GLU A 311 -5.65 -29.57 2.63
CA GLU A 311 -4.44 -28.83 3.02
C GLU A 311 -4.74 -27.72 4.05
N THR A 312 -3.76 -27.40 4.90
CA THR A 312 -3.93 -26.36 5.94
C THR A 312 -3.76 -24.96 5.36
N LEU A 313 -4.87 -24.22 5.23
CA LEU A 313 -4.91 -22.86 4.70
C LEU A 313 -3.91 -21.88 5.35
N LEU A 314 -3.77 -21.95 6.68
CA LEU A 314 -2.86 -21.08 7.41
C LEU A 314 -1.39 -21.36 7.08
N ASN A 315 -1.03 -22.63 6.84
CA ASN A 315 0.35 -22.99 6.46
C ASN A 315 0.70 -22.40 5.09
N MET A 316 -0.21 -22.51 4.11
CA MET A 316 -0.01 -21.90 2.78
C MET A 316 0.14 -20.38 2.85
N TYR A 317 -0.67 -19.70 3.66
CA TYR A 317 -0.51 -18.26 3.84
C TYR A 317 0.85 -17.90 4.45
N MET A 318 1.31 -18.65 5.45
CA MET A 318 2.62 -18.43 6.07
C MET A 318 3.79 -18.69 5.09
N SER A 319 3.63 -19.63 4.15
CA SER A 319 4.60 -19.83 3.05
C SER A 319 4.70 -18.59 2.14
N VAL A 320 3.58 -17.95 1.80
CA VAL A 320 3.60 -16.67 1.04
C VAL A 320 4.30 -15.55 1.83
N ILE A 321 4.20 -15.56 3.16
CA ILE A 321 4.88 -14.57 4.00
C ILE A 321 6.39 -14.80 4.03
N SER A 322 6.84 -16.04 4.08
CA SER A 322 8.25 -16.38 4.26
C SER A 322 9.10 -16.24 3.00
N GLN A 323 8.50 -16.33 1.80
CA GLN A 323 9.21 -16.18 0.50
C GLN A 323 9.59 -14.73 0.13
N ARG A 324 9.62 -13.79 1.07
CA ARG A 324 9.67 -12.34 0.79
C ARG A 324 11.07 -11.72 0.61
N HIS A 325 12.15 -12.49 0.80
CA HIS A 325 13.53 -11.98 0.82
C HIS A 325 14.52 -12.69 -0.11
N THR A 326 14.05 -13.54 -1.03
CA THR A 326 14.88 -14.16 -2.08
C THR A 326 14.55 -13.57 -3.44
#